data_AF-A0A5A7Y6R3-F1
#
_entry.id   AF-A0A5A7Y6R3-F1
#
_cell.length_a   1.000
_cell.length_b   1.000
_cell.length_c   1.000
_cell.angle_alpha   90.00
_cell.angle_beta   90.00
_cell.angle_gamma   90.00
#
_symmetry.space_group_name_H-M   'P 1'
#
loop_
_entity.id
_entity.type
_entity.pdbx_description
1 polymer ?
#
loop_
_entity_poly.entity_id
_entity_poly.type
_entity_poly.pdbx_seq_one_letter_code
_entity_poly.pdbx_strand_id
1 'polypeptide(L)' 'MVRATLGGDETQGVQETVVVEGAEDEARRVYADQVAVAADNEYRQVRLSRAGEDVDLWPPATGWTS' A
#
# COMPACT_ATOMS: atom_id res chain seq x y z
N MET A 1 -6.84 14.27 3.03
CA MET A 1 -5.49 13.77 3.34
C MET A 1 -5.47 12.29 3.03
N VAL A 2 -4.45 11.85 2.29
CA VAL A 2 -4.29 10.47 1.80
C VAL A 2 -3.00 9.91 2.37
N ARG A 3 -3.01 8.64 2.73
CA ARG A 3 -1.91 7.93 3.39
C ARG A 3 -1.57 6.69 2.57
N ALA A 4 -0.30 6.51 2.22
CA ALA A 4 0.18 5.25 1.66
C ALA A 4 0.91 4.47 2.74
N THR A 5 0.60 3.19 2.86
CA THR A 5 1.21 2.25 3.79
C THR A 5 1.83 1.07 3.06
N LEU A 6 2.98 0.63 3.57
CA LEU A 6 3.69 -0.56 3.12
C LEU A 6 3.53 -1.65 4.18
N GLY A 7 2.94 -2.78 3.81
CA GLY A 7 2.66 -3.90 4.69
C GLY A 7 3.54 -5.10 4.34
N GLY A 8 4.29 -5.60 5.31
CA GLY A 8 4.81 -6.96 5.26
C GLY A 8 3.79 -7.95 5.82
N ASP A 9 4.17 -9.22 5.90
CA ASP A 9 3.26 -10.27 6.33
C ASP A 9 2.73 -10.05 7.76
N GLU A 10 1.42 -9.92 7.88
CA GLU A 10 0.72 -9.68 9.16
C GLU A 10 0.85 -10.89 10.09
N THR A 11 1.02 -12.11 9.53
CA THR A 11 1.28 -13.32 10.30
C THR A 11 2.73 -13.41 10.83
N GLN A 12 3.61 -12.54 10.33
CA GLN A 12 4.99 -12.38 10.80
C GLN A 12 5.17 -11.16 11.73
N GLY A 13 4.10 -10.42 12.03
CA GLY A 13 4.16 -9.24 12.90
C GLY A 13 4.84 -8.02 12.25
N VAL A 14 4.88 -7.94 10.92
CA VAL A 14 5.44 -6.78 10.23
C VAL A 14 4.46 -5.60 10.35
N GLN A 15 4.91 -4.53 10.97
CA GLN A 15 4.13 -3.31 11.18
C GLN A 15 3.92 -2.57 9.85
N GLU A 16 2.68 -2.20 9.55
CA GLU A 16 2.34 -1.30 8.45
C GLU A 16 3.12 0.01 8.60
N THR A 17 4.06 0.24 7.68
CA THR A 17 4.89 1.45 7.69
C THR A 17 4.21 2.52 6.87
N VAL A 18 4.01 3.70 7.46
CA VAL A 18 3.51 4.86 6.73
C VAL A 18 4.61 5.43 5.89
N VAL A 19 4.43 5.41 4.58
CA VAL A 19 5.44 5.90 3.64
C VAL A 19 5.20 7.36 3.31
N VAL A 20 3.93 7.77 3.29
CA VAL A 20 3.55 9.18 3.09
C VAL A 20 2.16 9.43 3.68
N GLU A 21 1.96 10.65 4.16
CA GLU A 21 0.66 11.20 4.54
C GLU A 21 0.59 12.64 4.03
N GLY A 22 -0.35 12.93 3.12
CA GLY A 22 -0.36 14.23 2.46
C GLY A 22 -1.47 14.42 1.42
N ALA A 23 -1.15 15.19 0.37
CA ALA A 23 -2.04 15.39 -0.76
C ALA A 23 -2.19 14.10 -1.57
N GLU A 24 -3.34 13.93 -2.23
CA GLU A 24 -3.66 12.71 -2.97
C GLU A 24 -2.67 12.47 -4.14
N ASP A 25 -2.31 13.51 -4.88
CA ASP A 25 -1.34 13.42 -5.98
C ASP A 25 0.05 12.96 -5.51
N GLU A 26 0.48 13.41 -4.34
CA GLU A 26 1.74 13.00 -3.74
C GLU A 26 1.66 11.54 -3.26
N ALA A 27 0.59 11.20 -2.55
CA ALA A 27 0.36 9.85 -2.06
C ALA A 27 0.26 8.82 -3.19
N ARG A 28 -0.36 9.19 -4.31
CA ARG A 28 -0.49 8.32 -5.49
C ARG A 28 0.85 8.12 -6.21
N ARG A 29 1.70 9.14 -6.26
CA ARG A 29 3.07 9.00 -6.79
C ARG A 29 3.93 8.10 -5.90
N VAL A 30 3.90 8.30 -4.59
CA VAL A 30 4.63 7.45 -3.64
C VAL A 30 4.10 6.03 -3.69
N TYR A 31 2.79 5.82 -3.76
CA TYR A 31 2.22 4.48 -3.91
C TYR A 31 2.78 3.75 -5.13
N ALA A 32 2.81 4.39 -6.30
CA ALA A 32 3.37 3.78 -7.52
C ALA A 32 4.87 3.45 -7.39
N ASP A 33 5.64 4.34 -6.77
CA ASP A 33 7.06 4.11 -6.47
C ASP A 33 7.24 2.91 -5.52
N GLN A 34 6.43 2.87 -4.46
CA GLN A 34 6.47 1.81 -3.47
C GLN A 34 5.99 0.46 -4.01
N VAL A 35 5.09 0.44 -5.00
CA VAL A 35 4.74 -0.80 -5.71
C VAL A 35 5.93 -1.36 -6.47
N ALA A 36 6.74 -0.51 -7.12
CA ALA A 36 7.96 -0.95 -7.78
C ALA A 36 8.97 -1.48 -6.77
N VAL A 37 9.21 -0.74 -5.69
CA VAL A 37 10.08 -1.19 -4.58
C VAL A 37 9.57 -2.49 -3.97
N ALA A 38 8.26 -2.63 -3.78
CA ALA A 38 7.63 -3.80 -3.19
C ALA A 38 7.84 -5.06 -4.04
N ALA A 39 7.71 -4.92 -5.36
CA ALA A 39 7.98 -5.99 -6.30
C ALA A 39 9.44 -6.48 -6.24
N ASP A 40 10.40 -5.58 -5.98
CA ASP A 40 11.82 -5.90 -5.88
C ASP A 40 12.27 -6.37 -4.48
N ASN A 41 11.58 -5.97 -3.40
CA ASN A 41 12.05 -6.13 -2.01
C ASN A 41 11.19 -7.11 -1.17
N GLU A 42 10.48 -8.04 -1.81
CA GLU A 42 9.69 -9.09 -1.14
C GLU A 42 8.57 -8.54 -0.21
N TYR A 43 8.16 -7.27 -0.40
CA TYR A 43 7.02 -6.75 0.33
C TYR A 43 5.74 -7.38 -0.18
N ARG A 44 4.86 -7.75 0.75
CA ARG A 44 3.65 -8.50 0.43
C ARG A 44 2.53 -7.62 -0.08
N GLN A 45 2.41 -6.39 0.44
CA GLN A 45 1.37 -5.47 0.01
C GLN A 45 1.74 -3.99 0.15
N VAL A 46 1.14 -3.17 -0.72
CA VAL A 46 1.12 -1.71 -0.66
C VAL A 46 -0.33 -1.25 -0.65
N ARG A 47 -0.70 -0.39 0.29
CA ARG A 47 -2.07 0.11 0.44
C ARG A 47 -2.08 1.63 0.34
N LEU A 48 -3.03 2.16 -0.42
CA LEU A 48 -3.33 3.59 -0.48
C LEU A 48 -4.68 3.82 0.17
N SER A 49 -4.73 4.63 1.23
CA SER A 49 -5.95 4.90 1.98
C SER A 49 -6.23 6.40 2.07
N ARG A 50 -7.50 6.79 1.97
CA ARG A 50 -7.99 8.17 2.01
C ARG A 50 -9.03 8.28 3.12
N ALA A 51 -8.72 9.05 4.15
CA ALA A 51 -9.61 9.22 5.32
C ALA A 51 -10.10 7.90 5.96
N GLY A 52 -9.28 6.84 5.91
CA GLY A 52 -9.61 5.52 6.45
C GLY A 52 -10.28 4.57 5.47
N GLU A 53 -10.54 4.98 4.23
CA GLU A 53 -11.01 4.11 3.15
C GLU A 53 -9.86 3.68 2.24
N ASP A 54 -9.75 2.39 1.95
CA ASP A 54 -8.77 1.87 1.00
C ASP A 54 -9.15 2.28 -0.43
N VAL A 55 -8.31 3.14 -1.02
CA VAL A 55 -8.44 3.61 -2.40
C VAL A 55 -7.82 2.62 -3.37
N ASP A 56 -6.67 2.05 -3.00
CA ASP A 56 -5.93 1.12 -3.85
C ASP A 56 -5.13 0.11 -3.03
N LEU A 57 -4.91 -1.08 -3.58
CA LEU A 57 -4.18 -2.18 -2.94
C LEU A 57 -3.37 -2.96 -3.97
N TRP A 58 -2.09 -3.12 -3.69
CA TRP A 58 -1.18 -3.97 -4.45
C TRP A 58 -0.66 -5.10 -3.55
N PRO A 59 -0.47 -6.33 -4.06
CA PRO A 59 -0.98 -6.79 -5.35
C PRO A 59 -2.51 -6.69 -5.38
N PRO A 60 -3.12 -6.47 -6.55
CA PRO A 60 -4.57 -6.33 -6.65
C PRO A 60 -5.21 -7.55 -6.00
N ALA A 61 -6.15 -7.31 -5.07
CA ALA A 61 -6.81 -8.39 -4.35
C ALA A 61 -7.31 -9.41 -5.38
N THR A 62 -6.72 -10.61 -5.38
CA THR A 62 -7.13 -11.69 -6.26
C THR A 62 -8.42 -12.29 -5.73
N GLY A 63 -9.46 -11.45 -5.61
CA GLY A 63 -10.83 -11.83 -5.36
C GLY A 63 -11.52 -12.14 -6.67
N TRP A 64 -11.03 -13.15 -7.41
CA TRP A 64 -11.95 -13.88 -8.28
C TRP A 64 -12.73 -14.81 -7.35
N THR A 65 -13.81 -14.28 -6.79
CA THR A 65 -14.93 -15.15 -6.45
C THR A 65 -15.45 -15.70 -7.78
N SER A 66 -15.20 -16.99 -8.01
CA SER A 66 -16.12 -17.84 -8.76
C SER A 66 -16.27 -19.15 -8.02
#